data_AF-A0A8X6VZ05-F1
#
_entry.id   AF-A0A8X6VZ05-F1
#
_cell.length_a   1.000
_cell.length_b   1.000
_cell.length_c   1.000
_cell.angle_alpha   90.00
_cell.angle_beta   90.00
_cell.angle_gamma   90.00
#
_symmetry.space_group_name_H-M   'P 1'
#
loop_
_entity.id
_entity.type
_entity.pdbx_description
1 polymer ?
#
loop_
_entity_poly.entity_id
_entity_poly.type
_entity_poly.pdbx_seq_one_letter_code
_entity_poly.pdbx_strand_id
1 'polypeptide(L)'
;MNCLTACQALSLPARSPYLSPIKYACHMMGRRLHLPRNVDDLGRYLEQIWQEIPQEIIRVLYHSMPNRVAACIQARGGSTLY
;
A
#
# COMPACT_ATOMS: atom_id res chain seq x y z
N MET A 1 -12.96 -10.82 24.48
CA MET A 1 -13.76 -10.44 23.29
C MET A 1 -12.82 -10.38 22.10
N ASN A 2 -12.95 -11.31 21.14
CA ASN A 2 -12.08 -11.35 19.97
C ASN A 2 -12.58 -10.35 18.93
N CYS A 3 -11.98 -9.16 18.89
CA CYS A 3 -12.32 -8.09 17.94
C CYS A 3 -12.14 -8.49 16.46
N LEU A 4 -11.51 -9.64 16.20
CA LEU A 4 -11.26 -10.16 14.85
C LEU A 4 -12.51 -10.78 14.18
N THR A 5 -13.55 -11.17 14.93
CA THR A 5 -14.76 -11.77 14.32
C THR A 5 -15.67 -10.76 13.62
N ALA A 6 -15.42 -9.45 13.74
CA ALA A 6 -16.18 -8.40 13.07
C ALA A 6 -15.54 -7.91 11.75
N CYS A 7 -14.33 -8.36 11.41
CA CYS A 7 -13.62 -7.96 10.21
C CYS A 7 -13.74 -9.03 9.11
N GLN A 8 -14.28 -8.65 7.95
CA GLN A 8 -14.26 -9.51 6.76
C GLN A 8 -12.90 -9.45 6.08
N ALA A 9 -12.30 -10.60 5.82
CA ALA A 9 -11.05 -10.69 5.07
C ALA A 9 -11.32 -10.53 3.56
N LEU A 10 -10.58 -9.63 2.92
CA LEU A 10 -10.61 -9.49 1.47
C LEU A 10 -9.74 -10.58 0.81
N SER A 11 -10.31 -11.37 -0.08
CA SER A 11 -9.59 -12.39 -0.85
C SER A 11 -8.69 -11.71 -1.90
N LEU A 12 -7.39 -11.61 -1.62
CA LEU A 12 -6.41 -11.10 -2.58
C LEU A 12 -5.76 -12.24 -3.38
N PRO A 13 -5.68 -12.13 -4.72
CA PRO A 13 -4.98 -13.12 -5.53
C PRO A 13 -3.47 -13.08 -5.28
N ALA A 14 -2.85 -14.26 -5.32
CA ALA A 14 -1.41 -14.39 -5.17
C ALA A 14 -0.66 -13.65 -6.29
N ARG A 15 0.50 -13.07 -5.96
CA ARG A 15 1.36 -12.33 -6.90
C ARG A 15 0.68 -11.14 -7.60
N SER A 16 -0.33 -10.52 -6.97
CA SER A 16 -0.99 -9.32 -7.49
C SER A 16 -0.66 -8.08 -6.66
N PRO A 17 0.61 -7.61 -6.67
CA PRO A 17 1.04 -6.53 -5.80
C PRO A 17 0.37 -5.19 -6.19
N TYR A 18 -0.11 -5.07 -7.43
CA TYR A 18 -0.89 -3.93 -7.95
C TYR A 18 -2.26 -3.76 -7.30
N LEU A 19 -2.81 -4.85 -6.75
CA LEU A 19 -4.09 -4.86 -6.04
C LEU A 19 -3.93 -4.64 -4.52
N SER A 20 -2.73 -4.32 -4.05
CA SER A 20 -2.49 -3.97 -2.66
C SER A 20 -2.48 -2.44 -2.52
N PRO A 21 -3.46 -1.82 -1.83
CA PRO A 21 -3.52 -0.37 -1.66
C PRO A 21 -2.26 0.19 -0.96
N ILE A 22 -1.70 -0.55 0.00
CA ILE A 22 -0.56 -0.11 0.80
C ILE A 22 0.76 -0.09 0.01
N LYS A 23 0.86 -0.87 -1.08
CA LYS A 23 2.11 -0.98 -1.85
C LYS A 23 2.62 0.38 -2.32
N TYR A 24 1.71 1.27 -2.74
CA TYR A 24 2.10 2.59 -3.20
C TYR A 24 2.58 3.48 -2.06
N ALA A 25 1.93 3.44 -0.89
CA ALA A 25 2.38 4.16 0.29
C ALA A 25 3.79 3.68 0.70
N CYS A 26 4.03 2.37 0.76
CA CYS A 26 5.37 1.83 1.02
C CYS A 26 6.40 2.26 -0.03
N HIS A 27 6.03 2.30 -1.31
CA HIS A 27 6.90 2.80 -2.37
C HIS A 27 7.26 4.28 -2.17
N MET A 28 6.29 5.13 -1.81
CA MET A 28 6.55 6.53 -1.47
C MET A 28 7.48 6.66 -0.27
N MET A 29 7.27 5.85 0.77
CA MET A 29 8.13 5.86 1.96
C MET A 29 9.56 5.49 1.59
N GLY A 30 9.76 4.43 0.81
CA GLY A 30 11.07 4.00 0.34
C GLY A 30 11.79 5.05 -0.53
N ARG A 31 11.04 5.86 -1.28
CA ARG A 31 11.62 6.98 -2.07
C ARG A 31 12.04 8.18 -1.21
N ARG A 32 11.39 8.39 -0.06
CA ARG A 32 11.71 9.48 0.89
C ARG A 32 12.74 9.06 1.93
N LEU A 33 12.90 7.76 2.15
CA LEU A 33 13.85 7.24 3.11
C LEU A 33 15.29 7.44 2.61
N HIS A 34 16.05 8.23 3.35
CA HIS A 34 17.50 8.34 3.17
C HIS A 34 18.22 7.17 3.86
N LEU A 35 19.48 6.91 3.48
CA LEU A 35 20.27 5.82 4.06
C LEU A 35 20.37 5.98 5.60
N PRO A 36 19.73 5.10 6.39
CA PRO A 36 19.79 5.18 7.84
C PRO A 36 21.13 4.62 8.35
N ARG A 37 21.59 5.10 9.50
CA ARG A 37 22.86 4.64 10.10
C ARG A 37 22.70 3.36 10.92
N ASN A 38 21.50 3.11 11.44
CA ASN A 38 21.14 1.96 12.26
C ASN A 38 19.62 1.70 12.17
N VAL A 39 19.15 0.62 12.81
CA VAL A 39 17.75 0.21 12.77
C VAL A 39 16.83 1.19 13.51
N ASP A 40 17.31 1.83 14.58
CA ASP A 40 16.51 2.79 15.35
C ASP A 40 16.22 4.06 14.52
N ASP A 41 17.23 4.55 13.79
CA ASP A 41 17.07 5.67 12.86
C ASP A 41 16.13 5.31 11.71
N LEU A 42 16.21 4.08 11.19
CA LEU A 42 15.27 3.58 10.18
C LEU A 42 13.82 3.63 10.67
N GLY A 43 13.56 3.11 11.87
CA GLY A 43 12.22 3.14 12.47
C GLY A 43 11.69 4.57 12.62
N ARG A 44 12.49 5.46 13.20
CA ARG A 44 12.14 6.87 13.40
C ARG A 44 11.84 7.59 12.08
N TYR A 45 12.67 7.38 11.05
CA TYR A 45 12.46 8.00 9.73
C TYR A 45 11.20 7.47 9.05
N LEU A 46 10.93 6.16 9.12
CA LEU A 46 9.72 5.60 8.56
C LEU A 46 8.46 6.14 9.24
N GLU A 47 8.47 6.26 10.57
CA GLU A 47 7.35 6.88 11.32
C GLU A 47 7.14 8.33 10.90
N GLN A 48 8.19 9.14 10.87
CA GLN A 48 8.09 10.52 10.43
C GLN A 48 7.52 10.62 9.00
N ILE A 49 8.10 9.87 8.06
CA ILE A 49 7.66 9.87 6.66
C ILE A 49 6.20 9.46 6.57
N TRP A 50 5.76 8.45 7.35
CA TRP A 50 4.37 7.99 7.38
C TRP A 50 3.41 9.10 7.83
N GLN A 51 3.75 9.84 8.89
CA GLN A 51 2.94 10.96 9.39
C GLN A 51 2.87 12.12 8.39
N GLU A 52 3.89 12.30 7.56
CA GLU A 52 3.95 13.31 6.51
C GLU A 52 3.21 12.92 5.21
N ILE A 53 2.70 11.69 5.09
CA ILE A 53 1.88 11.31 3.92
C ILE A 53 0.54 12.04 4.01
N PRO A 54 0.17 12.88 3.04
CA PRO A 54 -1.12 13.55 3.05
C PRO A 54 -2.26 12.53 3.00
N GLN A 55 -3.28 12.71 3.84
CA GLN A 55 -4.46 11.84 3.85
C GLN A 55 -5.19 11.81 2.50
N GLU A 56 -5.10 12.89 1.72
CA GLU A 56 -5.63 12.92 0.35
C GLU A 56 -4.99 11.85 -0.54
N ILE A 57 -3.68 11.63 -0.44
CA ILE A 57 -2.99 10.59 -1.19
C ILE A 57 -3.53 9.21 -0.80
N ILE A 58 -3.71 8.94 0.49
CA ILE A 58 -4.28 7.68 0.98
C ILE A 58 -5.70 7.48 0.42
N ARG A 59 -6.53 8.52 0.43
CA ARG A 59 -7.88 8.49 -0.15
C ARG A 59 -7.86 8.20 -1.65
N VAL A 60 -6.99 8.87 -2.41
CA VAL A 60 -6.83 8.63 -3.85
C VAL A 60 -6.43 7.19 -4.12
N LEU A 61 -5.50 6.62 -3.34
CA LEU A 61 -5.09 5.22 -3.49
C LEU A 61 -6.24 4.26 -3.24
N TYR A 62 -7.01 4.49 -2.18
CA TYR A 62 -8.19 3.70 -1.86
C TYR A 62 -9.25 3.80 -2.97
N HIS A 63 -9.58 5.00 -3.42
CA HIS A 63 -10.56 5.23 -4.49
C HIS A 63 -10.09 4.70 -5.86
N SER A 64 -8.78 4.50 -6.07
CA SER A 64 -8.25 3.91 -7.29
C SER A 64 -8.44 2.39 -7.39
N MET A 65 -8.80 1.71 -6.29
CA MET A 65 -8.90 0.25 -6.24
C MET A 65 -9.84 -0.37 -7.28
N PRO A 66 -11.05 0.16 -7.53
CA PRO A 66 -11.91 -0.37 -8.59
C PRO A 66 -11.24 -0.33 -9.97
N ASN A 67 -10.50 0.74 -10.27
CA ASN A 67 -9.79 0.89 -11.55
C ASN A 67 -8.63 -0.10 -11.67
N ARG A 68 -7.88 -0.33 -10.58
CA ARG A 68 -6.80 -1.33 -10.53
C ARG A 68 -7.33 -2.75 -10.75
N VAL A 69 -8.47 -3.07 -10.12
CA VAL A 69 -9.15 -4.36 -10.30
C VAL A 69 -9.62 -4.51 -11.74
N ALA A 70 -10.26 -3.50 -12.32
CA ALA A 70 -10.69 -3.51 -13.72
C ALA A 70 -9.50 -3.72 -14.68
N ALA A 71 -8.38 -3.03 -14.46
CA ALA A 71 -7.17 -3.21 -15.26
C ALA A 71 -6.58 -4.62 -15.12
N CYS A 72 -6.59 -5.21 -13.92
CA CYS A 72 -6.15 -6.59 -13.71
C CYS A 72 -7.03 -7.59 -14.47
N ILE A 73 -8.36 -7.37 -14.45
CA ILE A 73 -9.32 -8.20 -15.20
C ILE A 73 -9.06 -8.07 -16.72
N GLN A 74 -8.87 -6.84 -17.22
CA GLN A 74 -8.56 -6.60 -18.64
C GLN A 74 -7.23 -7.26 -19.05
N ALA A 75 -6.23 -7.24 -18.16
CA ALA A 75 -4.96 -7.92 -18.35
C ALA A 75 -5.04 -9.45 -18.15
N ARG A 76 -6.23 -10.01 -17.87
CA ARG A 76 -6.46 -11.43 -17.56
C ARG A 76 -5.57 -11.95 -16.43
N GLY A 77 -5.37 -11.14 -15.39
CA GLY A 77 -4.48 -11.43 -14.27
C GLY A 77 -2.99 -11.12 -14.53
N GLY A 78 -2.67 -10.58 -15.71
CA GLY A 78 -1.33 -10.11 -16.06
C GLY A 78 -0.90 -8.83 -15.34
N SER A 79 0.33 -8.40 -15.60
CA SER A 79 0.89 -7.19 -15.01
C SER A 79 0.15 -5.94 -15.49
N THR A 80 -0.12 -5.02 -14.56
CA THR A 80 -0.70 -3.70 -14.85
C THR A 80 0.30 -2.59 -14.58
N LEU A 81 0.07 -1.39 -15.12
CA LEU A 81 0.91 -0.19 -14.88
C LEU A 81 0.67 0.49 -13.52
N TYR A 82 -0.14 -0.11 -12.66
CA TYR A 82 -0.47 0.41 -11.33
C TYR A 82 0.58 0.12 -10.25
#